data_AF-A0A8C8SXL8-F1
#
_entry.id   AF-A0A8C8SXL8-F1
#
_cell.length_a   1.000
_cell.length_b   1.000
_cell.length_c   1.000
_cell.angle_alpha   90.00
_cell.angle_beta   90.00
_cell.angle_gamma   90.00
#
_symmetry.space_group_name_H-M   'P 1'
#
loop_
_entity.id
_entity.type
_entity.pdbx_description
1 polymer ?
#
loop_
_entity_poly.entity_id
_entity_poly.type
_entity_poly.pdbx_seq_one_letter_code
_entity_poly.pdbx_strand_id
1 'polypeptide(L)'
;MKGLNSIHHSHARQVVMMALCVLAHAFMKEVSTALLKCPLPLDRDAAGMWRTLAGTEATCHSHRLLDVLLKELQERPGTSGDKAAVTPLAAASALCEVLSVSTCTQVVTRFYPRLLMALLVQVHYSIGLTLPDSMALPMNTHKASSSCACSECSCIVKTLKTLLLKMGCRYEFTSIEKEGGWELLASSEEHHRGVGLLARAMIHYSCCELWRILYLLVPFLERGDTQHRLTAMAFFVELLHMPQAKRLPEKYSTIRLLKGLTDPDPVIRALCVKGLITMADWPGKVKSSPCHYGNNINAITSEVPAKQTRGVSTLAS
;
A
#
# COMPACT_ATOMS: atom_id res chain seq x y z
N MET A 1 47.28 -19.24 -6.06
CA MET A 1 46.24 -19.29 -7.12
C MET A 1 44.82 -19.17 -6.53
N LYS A 2 44.42 -17.99 -6.02
CA LYS A 2 43.02 -17.74 -5.56
C LYS A 2 42.32 -16.60 -6.34
N GLY A 3 42.95 -16.07 -7.39
CA GLY A 3 42.43 -14.92 -8.14
C GLY A 3 41.70 -15.24 -9.45
N LEU A 4 41.72 -16.49 -9.95
CA LEU A 4 41.17 -16.81 -11.28
C LEU A 4 39.69 -17.23 -11.28
N ASN A 5 39.20 -17.82 -10.19
CA ASN A 5 37.79 -18.24 -10.10
C ASN A 5 36.82 -17.04 -9.94
N SER A 6 37.26 -15.93 -9.34
CA SER A 6 36.42 -14.71 -9.22
C SER A 6 36.27 -13.96 -10.54
N ILE A 7 37.27 -14.04 -11.42
CA ILE A 7 37.31 -13.33 -12.73
C ILE A 7 36.39 -14.01 -13.75
N HIS A 8 36.35 -15.35 -13.78
CA HIS A 8 35.43 -16.08 -14.65
C HIS A 8 33.96 -15.88 -14.25
N HIS A 9 33.67 -15.86 -12.93
CA HIS A 9 32.33 -15.56 -12.44
C HIS A 9 31.88 -14.12 -12.71
N SER A 10 32.79 -13.14 -12.67
CA SER A 10 32.44 -11.74 -12.97
C SER A 10 32.18 -11.51 -14.46
N HIS A 11 32.96 -12.13 -15.34
CA HIS A 11 32.76 -12.02 -16.78
C HIS A 11 31.47 -12.72 -17.23
N ALA A 12 31.22 -13.96 -16.77
CA ALA A 12 29.99 -14.68 -17.07
C ALA A 12 28.75 -13.91 -16.60
N ARG A 13 28.80 -13.32 -15.40
CA ARG A 13 27.73 -12.45 -14.89
C ARG A 13 27.49 -11.25 -15.80
N GLN A 14 28.54 -10.59 -16.28
CA GLN A 14 28.40 -9.42 -17.14
C GLN A 14 27.77 -9.79 -18.49
N VAL A 15 28.14 -10.93 -19.06
CA VAL A 15 27.51 -11.46 -20.29
C VAL A 15 26.03 -11.74 -20.07
N VAL A 16 25.64 -12.35 -18.94
CA VAL A 16 24.22 -12.59 -18.59
C VAL A 16 23.45 -11.28 -18.47
N MET A 17 24.02 -10.26 -17.82
CA MET A 17 23.37 -8.95 -17.69
C MET A 17 23.20 -8.25 -19.04
N MET A 18 24.19 -8.36 -19.93
CA MET A 18 24.08 -7.82 -21.30
C MET A 18 23.00 -8.55 -22.10
N ALA A 19 22.98 -9.88 -22.06
CA ALA A 19 21.97 -10.69 -22.72
C ALA A 19 20.56 -10.36 -22.20
N LEU A 20 20.43 -10.16 -20.88
CA LEU A 20 19.19 -9.73 -20.25
C LEU A 20 18.70 -8.38 -20.80
N CYS A 21 19.59 -7.39 -20.91
CA CYS A 21 19.23 -6.08 -21.48
C CYS A 21 18.77 -6.20 -22.94
N VAL A 22 19.47 -7.01 -23.74
CA VAL A 22 19.11 -7.25 -25.15
C VAL A 22 17.73 -7.91 -25.25
N LEU A 23 17.45 -8.93 -24.43
CA LEU A 23 16.14 -9.57 -24.39
C LEU A 23 15.04 -8.61 -23.92
N ALA A 24 15.31 -7.82 -22.88
CA ALA A 24 14.36 -6.88 -22.32
C ALA A 24 13.99 -5.75 -23.29
N HIS A 25 14.88 -5.40 -24.22
CA HIS A 25 14.60 -4.40 -25.25
C HIS A 25 13.39 -4.79 -26.11
N ALA A 26 13.28 -6.06 -26.49
CA ALA A 26 12.17 -6.58 -27.28
C ALA A 26 11.04 -7.16 -26.41
N PHE A 27 11.37 -7.81 -25.31
CA PHE A 27 10.46 -8.67 -24.52
C PHE A 27 10.46 -8.29 -23.03
N MET A 28 10.39 -6.99 -22.72
CA MET A 28 10.43 -6.48 -21.34
C MET A 28 9.43 -7.18 -20.41
N LYS A 29 8.22 -7.45 -20.91
CA LYS A 29 7.15 -8.05 -20.12
C LYS A 29 7.47 -9.50 -19.78
N GLU A 30 7.84 -10.29 -20.78
CA GLU A 30 8.20 -11.70 -20.65
C GLU A 30 9.39 -11.87 -19.73
N VAL A 31 10.44 -11.05 -19.92
CA VAL A 31 11.62 -11.03 -19.05
C VAL A 31 11.23 -10.72 -17.61
N SER A 32 10.43 -9.67 -17.38
CA SER A 32 9.99 -9.31 -16.02
C SER A 32 9.18 -10.44 -15.37
N THR A 33 8.24 -11.03 -16.11
CA THR A 33 7.42 -12.15 -15.59
C THR A 33 8.24 -13.40 -15.31
N ALA A 34 9.33 -13.64 -16.05
CA ALA A 34 10.25 -14.73 -15.77
C ALA A 34 11.06 -14.48 -14.49
N LEU A 35 11.55 -13.24 -14.30
CA LEU A 35 12.29 -12.87 -13.09
C LEU A 35 11.44 -12.89 -11.82
N LEU A 36 10.14 -12.66 -11.92
CA LEU A 36 9.23 -12.81 -10.78
C LEU A 36 9.10 -14.25 -10.28
N LYS A 37 9.54 -15.24 -11.06
CA LYS A 37 9.58 -16.65 -10.66
C LYS A 37 10.87 -17.02 -9.93
N CYS A 38 11.82 -16.08 -9.79
CA CYS A 38 13.01 -16.31 -8.98
C CYS A 38 12.59 -16.59 -7.53
N PRO A 39 13.27 -17.53 -6.84
CA PRO A 39 12.95 -17.84 -5.45
C PRO A 39 13.16 -16.61 -4.56
N LEU A 40 12.36 -16.52 -3.50
CA LEU A 40 12.50 -15.51 -2.47
C LEU A 40 13.20 -16.08 -1.23
N PRO A 41 14.00 -15.28 -0.50
CA PRO A 41 14.38 -13.90 -0.81
C PRO A 41 15.30 -13.80 -2.05
N LEU A 42 15.25 -12.66 -2.76
CA LEU A 42 16.06 -12.45 -3.96
C LEU A 42 17.56 -12.52 -3.60
N ASP A 43 18.30 -13.35 -4.34
CA ASP A 43 19.75 -13.37 -4.23
C ASP A 43 20.40 -12.12 -4.87
N ARG A 44 21.72 -12.00 -4.71
CA ARG A 44 22.49 -10.87 -5.23
C ARG A 44 22.41 -10.73 -6.76
N ASP A 45 22.18 -11.82 -7.47
CA ASP A 45 22.19 -11.84 -8.93
C ASP A 45 20.82 -11.45 -9.47
N ALA A 46 19.74 -12.05 -8.97
CA ALA A 46 18.37 -11.65 -9.27
C ALA A 46 18.10 -10.17 -8.90
N ALA A 47 18.57 -9.72 -7.72
CA ALA A 47 18.51 -8.30 -7.36
C ALA A 47 19.32 -7.43 -8.33
N GLY A 48 20.49 -7.92 -8.76
CA GLY A 48 21.29 -7.27 -9.80
C GLY A 48 20.56 -7.14 -11.13
N MET A 49 19.81 -8.17 -11.55
CA MET A 49 19.04 -8.18 -12.80
C MET A 49 17.96 -7.09 -12.78
N TRP A 50 17.19 -6.97 -11.68
CA TRP A 50 16.20 -5.89 -11.54
C TRP A 50 16.81 -4.50 -11.59
N ARG A 51 17.94 -4.29 -10.92
CA ARG A 51 18.67 -3.01 -10.96
C ARG A 51 19.21 -2.70 -12.35
N THR A 52 19.73 -3.70 -13.06
CA THR A 52 20.19 -3.56 -14.45
C THR A 52 19.05 -3.17 -15.39
N LEU A 53 17.90 -3.83 -15.28
CA LEU A 53 16.71 -3.49 -16.08
C LEU A 53 16.23 -2.07 -15.81
N ALA A 54 16.16 -1.67 -14.53
CA ALA A 54 15.77 -0.32 -14.13
C ALA A 54 16.77 0.77 -14.56
N GLY A 55 18.05 0.40 -14.67
CA GLY A 55 19.15 1.28 -15.11
C GLY A 55 19.18 1.57 -16.61
N THR A 56 18.33 0.93 -17.40
CA THR A 56 18.23 1.18 -18.85
C THR A 56 17.77 2.61 -19.13
N GLU A 57 18.49 3.35 -19.98
CA GLU A 57 18.21 4.78 -20.23
C GLU A 57 16.88 5.05 -20.95
N ALA A 58 16.34 4.05 -21.64
CA ALA A 58 15.10 4.19 -22.38
C ALA A 58 13.89 4.15 -21.43
N THR A 59 13.29 5.33 -21.23
CA THR A 59 12.12 5.58 -20.36
C THR A 59 10.94 4.65 -20.61
N CYS A 60 10.74 4.20 -21.86
CA CYS A 60 9.70 3.25 -22.23
C CYS A 60 9.87 1.88 -21.58
N HIS A 61 11.10 1.43 -21.34
CA HIS A 61 11.39 0.15 -20.68
C HIS A 61 11.07 0.23 -19.19
N SER A 62 11.49 1.31 -18.51
CA SER A 62 11.15 1.52 -17.09
C SER A 62 9.64 1.64 -16.88
N HIS A 63 8.91 2.23 -17.83
CA HIS A 63 7.44 2.28 -17.80
C HIS A 63 6.82 0.88 -17.91
N ARG A 64 7.23 0.07 -18.89
CA ARG A 64 6.73 -1.31 -19.05
C ARG A 64 7.07 -2.18 -17.84
N LEU A 65 8.29 -2.03 -17.31
CA LEU A 65 8.74 -2.71 -16.09
C LEU A 65 7.83 -2.39 -14.90
N LEU A 66 7.62 -1.09 -14.62
CA LEU A 66 6.76 -0.66 -13.52
C LEU A 66 5.29 -1.04 -13.73
N ASP A 67 4.81 -1.08 -14.98
CA ASP A 67 3.45 -1.52 -15.29
C ASP A 67 3.24 -3.02 -14.97
N VAL A 68 4.22 -3.87 -15.30
CA VAL A 68 4.20 -5.29 -14.91
C VAL A 68 4.20 -5.43 -13.40
N LEU A 69 5.14 -4.77 -12.70
CA LEU A 69 5.24 -4.86 -11.25
C LEU A 69 3.97 -4.34 -10.56
N LEU A 70 3.42 -3.23 -11.05
CA LEU A 70 2.18 -2.67 -10.52
C LEU A 70 1.01 -3.63 -10.74
N LYS A 71 0.90 -4.26 -11.92
CA LYS A 71 -0.17 -5.21 -12.18
C LYS A 71 -0.13 -6.36 -11.19
N GLU A 72 1.04 -6.96 -10.98
CA GLU A 72 1.23 -8.07 -10.03
C GLU A 72 0.97 -7.63 -8.58
N LEU A 73 1.31 -6.39 -8.21
CA LEU A 73 0.96 -5.80 -6.90
C LEU A 73 -0.53 -5.50 -6.74
N GLN A 74 -1.31 -5.40 -7.82
CA GLN A 74 -2.74 -5.16 -7.76
C GLN A 74 -3.55 -6.47 -7.69
N GLU A 75 -2.94 -7.61 -7.99
CA GLU A 75 -3.57 -8.92 -7.88
C GLU A 75 -3.71 -9.33 -6.41
N ARG A 76 -4.83 -9.98 -6.09
CA ARG A 76 -5.04 -10.56 -4.76
C ARG A 76 -4.16 -11.82 -4.61
N PRO A 77 -3.39 -11.97 -3.52
CA PRO A 77 -2.66 -13.20 -3.25
C PRO A 77 -3.62 -14.42 -3.24
N GLY A 78 -3.30 -15.46 -4.01
CA GLY A 78 -4.12 -16.66 -4.08
C GLY A 78 -4.12 -17.44 -2.77
N THR A 79 -5.28 -18.01 -2.37
CA THR A 79 -5.44 -18.79 -1.14
C THR A 79 -5.01 -20.26 -1.27
N SER A 80 -4.76 -20.75 -2.50
CA SER A 80 -4.32 -22.12 -2.75
C SER A 80 -2.83 -22.17 -3.14
N GLY A 81 -2.01 -22.79 -2.30
CA GLY A 81 -0.74 -23.43 -2.65
C GLY A 81 0.24 -22.66 -3.55
N ASP A 82 1.18 -21.99 -2.90
CA ASP A 82 2.61 -21.86 -3.27
C ASP A 82 3.04 -20.96 -4.44
N LYS A 83 2.21 -20.71 -5.47
CA LYS A 83 2.63 -19.85 -6.61
C LYS A 83 1.89 -18.53 -6.72
N ALA A 84 0.59 -18.49 -6.41
CA ALA A 84 -0.24 -17.29 -6.55
C ALA A 84 -0.18 -16.35 -5.32
N ALA A 85 0.27 -16.84 -4.17
CA ALA A 85 0.49 -16.02 -2.98
C ALA A 85 1.83 -15.27 -3.04
N VAL A 86 2.81 -15.84 -3.74
CA VAL A 86 4.20 -15.36 -3.80
C VAL A 86 4.38 -14.24 -4.84
N THR A 87 3.49 -14.11 -5.82
CA THR A 87 3.65 -13.14 -6.92
C THR A 87 3.63 -11.68 -6.46
N PRO A 88 2.71 -11.21 -5.59
CA PRO A 88 2.73 -9.81 -5.15
C PRO A 88 3.94 -9.51 -4.25
N LEU A 89 4.39 -10.49 -3.46
CA LEU A 89 5.60 -10.38 -2.65
C LEU A 89 6.87 -10.31 -3.51
N ALA A 90 6.95 -11.12 -4.56
CA ALA A 90 8.04 -11.07 -5.54
C ALA A 90 8.05 -9.71 -6.26
N ALA A 91 6.87 -9.20 -6.63
CA ALA A 91 6.73 -7.88 -7.24
C ALA A 91 7.14 -6.75 -6.28
N ALA A 92 6.79 -6.84 -4.99
CA ALA A 92 7.25 -5.89 -3.98
C ALA A 92 8.78 -5.92 -3.82
N SER A 93 9.35 -7.13 -3.71
CA SER A 93 10.81 -7.33 -3.60
C SER A 93 11.54 -6.77 -4.83
N ALA A 94 11.05 -7.07 -6.03
CA ALA A 94 11.56 -6.53 -7.28
C ALA A 94 11.43 -4.99 -7.35
N LEU A 95 10.28 -4.45 -6.95
CA LEU A 95 10.06 -3.01 -6.89
C LEU A 95 11.05 -2.34 -5.94
N CYS A 96 11.35 -2.93 -4.78
CA CYS A 96 12.36 -2.41 -3.86
C CYS A 96 13.73 -2.25 -4.55
N GLU A 97 14.14 -3.23 -5.36
CA GLU A 97 15.38 -3.15 -6.14
C GLU A 97 15.30 -2.10 -7.25
N VAL A 98 14.17 -2.00 -7.97
CA VAL A 98 13.95 -0.98 -9.01
C VAL A 98 14.02 0.44 -8.44
N LEU A 99 13.43 0.66 -7.26
CA LEU A 99 13.41 1.97 -6.58
C LEU A 99 14.82 2.43 -6.16
N SER A 100 15.75 1.50 -5.92
CA SER A 100 17.14 1.81 -5.58
C SER A 100 17.92 2.49 -6.71
N VAL A 101 17.45 2.39 -7.96
CA VAL A 101 18.13 2.94 -9.14
C VAL A 101 17.67 4.37 -9.40
N SER A 102 18.58 5.34 -9.49
CA SER A 102 18.24 6.77 -9.62
C SER A 102 17.54 7.13 -10.95
N THR A 103 17.86 6.45 -12.04
CA THR A 103 17.36 6.75 -13.41
C THR A 103 15.85 6.59 -13.55
N CYS A 104 15.21 5.74 -12.75
CA CYS A 104 13.77 5.47 -12.86
C CYS A 104 12.88 6.52 -12.18
N THR A 105 13.45 7.51 -11.47
CA THR A 105 12.72 8.43 -10.58
C THR A 105 11.54 9.12 -11.28
N GLN A 106 11.75 9.68 -12.46
CA GLN A 106 10.69 10.39 -13.20
C GLN A 106 9.51 9.47 -13.57
N VAL A 107 9.80 8.22 -13.91
CA VAL A 107 8.76 7.23 -14.25
C VAL A 107 8.05 6.79 -12.98
N VAL A 108 8.78 6.52 -11.89
CA VAL A 108 8.20 6.17 -10.58
C VAL A 108 7.24 7.25 -10.09
N THR A 109 7.54 8.55 -10.26
CA THR A 109 6.62 9.66 -9.93
C THR A 109 5.25 9.53 -10.61
N ARG A 110 5.20 9.03 -11.84
CA ARG A 110 3.93 8.83 -12.56
C ARG A 110 3.14 7.65 -11.98
N PHE A 111 3.82 6.62 -11.51
CA PHE A 111 3.19 5.43 -10.92
C PHE A 111 2.91 5.56 -9.42
N TYR A 112 3.53 6.55 -8.75
CA TYR A 112 3.55 6.66 -7.30
C TYR A 112 2.19 6.51 -6.60
N PRO A 113 1.11 7.24 -6.98
CA PRO A 113 -0.18 7.06 -6.33
C PRO A 113 -0.69 5.62 -6.38
N ARG A 114 -0.50 4.95 -7.53
CA ARG A 114 -0.94 3.56 -7.74
C ARG A 114 -0.06 2.58 -6.98
N LEU A 115 1.25 2.77 -6.99
CA LEU A 115 2.19 1.94 -6.23
C LEU A 115 1.95 2.06 -4.72
N LEU A 116 1.75 3.27 -4.22
CA LEU A 116 1.46 3.53 -2.82
C LEU A 116 0.20 2.76 -2.37
N MET A 117 -0.91 2.94 -3.09
CA MET A 117 -2.17 2.27 -2.75
C MET A 117 -2.08 0.75 -2.91
N ALA A 118 -1.43 0.26 -3.97
CA ALA A 118 -1.24 -1.17 -4.16
C ALA A 118 -0.41 -1.78 -3.03
N LEU A 119 0.70 -1.15 -2.62
CA LEU A 119 1.51 -1.62 -1.50
C LEU A 119 0.73 -1.61 -0.18
N LEU A 120 -0.04 -0.57 0.11
CA LEU A 120 -0.87 -0.52 1.34
C LEU A 120 -1.90 -1.65 1.38
N VAL A 121 -2.56 -1.93 0.26
CA VAL A 121 -3.51 -3.04 0.14
C VAL A 121 -2.79 -4.39 0.25
N GLN A 122 -1.59 -4.53 -0.33
CA GLN A 122 -0.78 -5.75 -0.19
C GLN A 122 -0.30 -6.00 1.24
N VAL A 123 0.06 -4.94 1.99
CA VAL A 123 0.31 -5.07 3.43
C VAL A 123 -0.94 -5.64 4.09
N HIS A 124 -2.13 -5.11 3.79
CA HIS A 124 -3.38 -5.61 4.36
C HIS A 124 -3.65 -7.08 4.05
N TYR A 125 -3.42 -7.50 2.80
CA TYR A 125 -3.54 -8.90 2.42
C TYR A 125 -2.54 -9.81 3.15
N SER A 126 -1.28 -9.38 3.26
CA SER A 126 -0.24 -10.17 3.92
C SER A 126 -0.51 -10.40 5.40
N ILE A 127 -1.25 -9.49 6.06
CA ILE A 127 -1.71 -9.69 7.42
C ILE A 127 -2.77 -10.79 7.50
N GLY A 128 -3.75 -10.79 6.57
CA GLY A 128 -4.83 -11.79 6.56
C GLY A 128 -4.36 -13.23 6.30
N LEU A 129 -3.21 -13.40 5.64
CA LEU A 129 -2.60 -14.72 5.41
C LEU A 129 -1.89 -15.29 6.65
N THR A 130 -1.66 -14.48 7.69
CA THR A 130 -1.00 -14.91 8.94
C THR A 130 -1.93 -15.66 9.90
N LEU A 131 -3.26 -15.62 9.65
CA LEU A 131 -4.24 -16.22 10.54
C LEU A 131 -4.83 -17.50 9.91
N PRO A 132 -4.47 -18.70 10.40
CA PRO A 132 -5.18 -19.91 10.03
C PRO A 132 -6.55 -19.87 10.73
N ASP A 133 -7.58 -19.65 9.94
CA ASP A 133 -8.97 -19.72 10.35
C ASP A 133 -9.34 -21.20 10.57
N SER A 134 -9.10 -21.75 11.78
CA SER A 134 -9.84 -22.89 12.29
C SER A 134 -9.58 -23.15 13.77
N MET A 135 -10.70 -23.28 14.49
CA MET A 135 -10.88 -23.91 15.79
C MET A 135 -9.94 -25.10 16.07
N ALA A 136 -9.40 -25.11 17.30
CA ALA A 136 -9.05 -26.25 18.15
C ALA A 136 -8.45 -27.52 17.50
N LEU A 137 -7.16 -27.76 17.76
CA LEU A 137 -6.58 -29.09 18.04
C LEU A 137 -5.28 -28.92 18.84
N PRO A 138 -5.04 -29.65 19.94
CA PRO A 138 -3.79 -29.56 20.67
C PRO A 138 -2.73 -30.49 20.06
N MET A 139 -1.47 -30.04 20.18
CA MET A 139 -0.23 -30.81 20.22
C MET A 139 0.65 -30.83 18.96
N ASN A 140 1.81 -30.19 19.13
CA ASN A 140 3.13 -30.50 18.63
C ASN A 140 3.27 -30.90 17.15
N THR A 141 3.70 -29.97 16.30
CA THR A 141 4.97 -30.01 15.53
C THR A 141 5.02 -28.82 14.55
N HIS A 142 6.24 -28.33 14.27
CA HIS A 142 6.61 -27.35 13.24
C HIS A 142 6.35 -25.85 13.48
N LYS A 143 7.28 -25.22 14.20
CA LYS A 143 7.59 -23.78 14.15
C LYS A 143 8.24 -23.37 12.81
N ALA A 144 7.55 -23.53 11.68
CA ALA A 144 8.06 -23.10 10.36
C ALA A 144 7.09 -22.18 9.58
N SER A 145 5.82 -22.13 9.97
CA SER A 145 4.77 -21.35 9.29
C SER A 145 4.59 -19.93 9.84
N SER A 146 5.06 -19.64 11.07
CA SER A 146 5.01 -18.28 11.64
C SER A 146 6.20 -17.38 11.26
N SER A 147 7.31 -17.94 10.80
CA SER A 147 8.48 -17.16 10.34
C SER A 147 8.34 -16.67 8.90
N CYS A 148 7.57 -17.36 8.06
CA CYS A 148 7.39 -17.01 6.65
C CYS A 148 6.47 -15.80 6.51
N ALA A 149 5.28 -15.80 7.13
CA ALA A 149 4.30 -14.72 6.98
C ALA A 149 4.77 -13.38 7.59
N CYS A 150 5.51 -13.40 8.71
CA CYS A 150 6.18 -12.21 9.25
C CYS A 150 7.25 -11.64 8.30
N SER A 151 7.84 -12.48 7.43
CA SER A 151 8.83 -12.03 6.44
C SER A 151 8.17 -11.36 5.22
N GLU A 152 6.95 -11.76 4.85
CA GLU A 152 6.25 -11.22 3.68
C GLU A 152 5.76 -9.79 3.93
N CYS A 153 5.01 -9.58 5.01
CA CYS A 153 4.55 -8.25 5.42
C CYS A 153 5.74 -7.29 5.64
N SER A 154 6.82 -7.78 6.26
CA SER A 154 8.04 -6.99 6.46
C SER A 154 8.66 -6.51 5.15
N CYS A 155 8.70 -7.37 4.12
CA CYS A 155 9.24 -7.01 2.81
C CYS A 155 8.36 -5.97 2.07
N ILE A 156 7.04 -6.10 2.14
CA ILE A 156 6.12 -5.13 1.54
C ILE A 156 6.21 -3.78 2.26
N VAL A 157 6.25 -3.78 3.60
CA VAL A 157 6.46 -2.55 4.40
C VAL A 157 7.82 -1.92 4.08
N LYS A 158 8.89 -2.71 3.94
CA LYS A 158 10.20 -2.21 3.49
C LYS A 158 10.12 -1.57 2.10
N THR A 159 9.36 -2.16 1.19
CA THR A 159 9.17 -1.60 -0.16
C THR A 159 8.40 -0.28 -0.11
N LEU A 160 7.35 -0.20 0.72
CA LEU A 160 6.60 1.03 0.99
C LEU A 160 7.50 2.14 1.56
N LYS A 161 8.32 1.82 2.56
CA LYS A 161 9.34 2.71 3.12
C LYS A 161 10.28 3.24 2.03
N THR A 162 10.81 2.35 1.19
CA THR A 162 11.69 2.70 0.07
C THR A 162 10.99 3.62 -0.95
N LEU A 163 9.72 3.37 -1.25
CA LEU A 163 8.93 4.20 -2.16
C LEU A 163 8.77 5.63 -1.63
N LEU A 164 8.44 5.81 -0.35
CA LEU A 164 8.33 7.14 0.26
C LEU A 164 9.66 7.90 0.18
N LEU A 165 10.77 7.24 0.54
CA LEU A 165 12.10 7.85 0.48
C LEU A 165 12.51 8.20 -0.96
N LYS A 166 12.19 7.34 -1.93
CA LYS A 166 12.42 7.57 -3.36
C LYS A 166 11.67 8.80 -3.88
N MET A 167 10.47 9.04 -3.35
CA MET A 167 9.63 10.18 -3.71
C MET A 167 9.91 11.46 -2.90
N GLY A 168 10.91 11.43 -2.00
CA GLY A 168 11.28 12.58 -1.20
C GLY A 168 10.39 12.82 0.02
N CYS A 169 9.49 11.89 0.36
CA CYS A 169 8.58 11.95 1.51
C CYS A 169 9.31 11.64 2.84
N ARG A 170 10.40 12.35 3.12
CA ARG A 170 11.26 12.11 4.29
C ARG A 170 10.58 12.52 5.60
N TYR A 171 9.84 13.63 5.60
CA TYR A 171 9.18 14.11 6.80
C TYR A 171 8.00 13.21 7.19
N GLU A 172 7.20 12.81 6.21
CA GLU A 172 6.13 11.83 6.36
C GLU A 172 6.67 10.52 6.93
N PHE A 173 7.75 10.00 6.33
CA PHE A 173 8.44 8.80 6.81
C PHE A 173 8.82 8.92 8.30
N THR A 174 9.46 10.03 8.68
CA THR A 174 9.88 10.23 10.08
C THR A 174 8.72 10.40 11.05
N SER A 175 7.60 11.00 10.62
CA SER A 175 6.40 11.13 11.47
C SER A 175 5.82 9.75 11.77
N ILE A 176 5.69 8.92 10.73
CA ILE A 176 5.15 7.56 10.86
C ILE A 176 6.04 6.71 11.74
N GLU A 177 7.36 6.78 11.57
CA GLU A 177 8.31 6.03 12.41
C GLU A 177 8.20 6.45 13.90
N LYS A 178 8.07 7.76 14.17
CA LYS A 178 7.95 8.28 15.55
C LYS A 178 6.65 7.85 16.24
N GLU A 179 5.56 7.76 15.49
CA GLU A 179 4.25 7.40 16.01
C GLU A 179 3.99 5.88 15.99
N GLY A 180 4.98 5.04 15.66
CA GLY A 180 4.81 3.59 15.55
C GLY A 180 3.86 3.16 14.44
N GLY A 181 3.71 3.98 13.40
CA GLY A 181 2.73 3.77 12.34
C GLY A 181 3.05 2.57 11.44
N TRP A 182 4.31 2.13 11.39
CA TRP A 182 4.70 0.95 10.61
C TRP A 182 4.21 -0.35 11.25
N GLU A 183 4.24 -0.42 12.56
CA GLU A 183 3.71 -1.52 13.36
C GLU A 183 2.19 -1.56 13.26
N LEU A 184 1.53 -0.39 13.30
CA LEU A 184 0.08 -0.29 13.06
C LEU A 184 -0.29 -0.77 11.66
N LEU A 185 0.47 -0.37 10.63
CA LEU A 185 0.26 -0.83 9.25
C LEU A 185 0.35 -2.34 9.11
N ALA A 186 1.22 -3.00 9.89
CA ALA A 186 1.44 -4.44 9.88
C ALA A 186 0.54 -5.22 10.87
N SER A 187 -0.38 -4.55 11.57
CA SER A 187 -1.30 -5.15 12.54
C SER A 187 -2.67 -5.43 11.91
N SER A 188 -3.27 -6.60 12.19
CA SER A 188 -4.57 -6.99 11.61
C SER A 188 -5.70 -6.10 12.10
N GLU A 189 -5.67 -5.72 13.37
CA GLU A 189 -6.69 -4.91 14.01
C GLU A 189 -6.50 -3.43 13.67
N GLU A 190 -5.24 -2.99 13.52
CA GLU A 190 -4.88 -1.58 13.55
C GLU A 190 -4.40 -1.05 12.18
N HIS A 191 -4.41 -1.87 11.14
CA HIS A 191 -3.98 -1.49 9.78
C HIS A 191 -4.59 -0.17 9.34
N HIS A 192 -5.90 -0.01 9.52
CA HIS A 192 -6.65 1.20 9.18
C HIS A 192 -6.13 2.46 9.92
N ARG A 193 -5.66 2.34 11.16
CA ARG A 193 -5.07 3.47 11.92
C ARG A 193 -3.70 3.83 11.37
N GLY A 194 -2.88 2.84 11.01
CA GLY A 194 -1.60 3.05 10.34
C GLY A 194 -1.76 3.76 8.99
N VAL A 195 -2.74 3.34 8.18
CA VAL A 195 -3.09 3.98 6.91
C VAL A 195 -3.53 5.42 7.13
N GLY A 196 -4.41 5.66 8.11
CA GLY A 196 -4.86 7.00 8.45
C GLY A 196 -3.70 7.91 8.92
N LEU A 197 -2.75 7.37 9.67
CA LEU A 197 -1.57 8.08 10.12
C LEU A 197 -0.69 8.55 8.96
N LEU A 198 -0.41 7.64 8.01
CA LEU A 198 0.29 7.97 6.77
C LEU A 198 -0.44 9.08 5.99
N ALA A 199 -1.77 8.96 5.82
CA ALA A 199 -2.55 9.97 5.12
C ALA A 199 -2.50 11.34 5.81
N ARG A 200 -2.62 11.39 7.14
CA ARG A 200 -2.48 12.63 7.92
C ARG A 200 -1.09 13.25 7.79
N ALA A 201 -0.03 12.43 7.84
CA ALA A 201 1.33 12.90 7.65
C ALA A 201 1.51 13.50 6.24
N MET A 202 1.00 12.84 5.19
CA MET A 202 1.05 13.37 3.83
C MET A 202 0.32 14.71 3.67
N ILE A 203 -0.84 14.88 4.34
CA ILE A 203 -1.56 16.17 4.35
C ILE A 203 -0.73 17.23 5.06
N HIS A 204 -0.22 16.92 6.25
CA HIS A 204 0.55 17.85 7.07
C HIS A 204 1.80 18.36 6.34
N TYR A 205 2.52 17.47 5.65
CA TYR A 205 3.73 17.82 4.90
C TYR A 205 3.46 18.18 3.42
N SER A 206 2.20 18.42 3.04
CA SER A 206 1.82 18.93 1.71
C SER A 206 2.31 18.09 0.53
N CYS A 207 2.19 16.75 0.63
CA CYS A 207 2.55 15.85 -0.45
C CYS A 207 1.79 16.22 -1.75
N CYS A 208 2.53 16.46 -2.85
CA CYS A 208 1.99 16.97 -4.11
C CYS A 208 1.03 16.00 -4.83
N GLU A 209 1.07 14.73 -4.47
CA GLU A 209 0.36 13.63 -5.14
C GLU A 209 -1.02 13.33 -4.53
N LEU A 210 -1.38 14.00 -3.44
CA LEU A 210 -2.64 13.77 -2.72
C LEU A 210 -3.88 13.96 -3.60
N TRP A 211 -3.86 14.91 -4.54
CA TRP A 211 -4.93 15.10 -5.54
C TRP A 211 -5.16 13.84 -6.37
N ARG A 212 -4.07 13.26 -6.88
CA ARG A 212 -4.11 12.07 -7.73
C ARG A 212 -4.55 10.85 -6.93
N ILE A 213 -4.09 10.74 -5.67
CA ILE A 213 -4.52 9.68 -4.75
C ILE A 213 -6.02 9.79 -4.46
N LEU A 214 -6.55 10.98 -4.17
CA LEU A 214 -7.96 11.17 -3.85
C LEU A 214 -8.90 10.60 -4.92
N TYR A 215 -8.63 10.87 -6.19
CA TYR A 215 -9.42 10.32 -7.30
C TYR A 215 -9.15 8.82 -7.52
N LEU A 216 -7.91 8.38 -7.32
CA LEU A 216 -7.55 6.97 -7.43
C LEU A 216 -8.30 6.09 -6.42
N LEU A 217 -8.70 6.61 -5.26
CA LEU A 217 -9.44 5.84 -4.24
C LEU A 217 -10.85 5.44 -4.67
N VAL A 218 -11.45 6.13 -5.64
CA VAL A 218 -12.83 5.87 -6.10
C VAL A 218 -13.04 4.41 -6.53
N PRO A 219 -12.25 3.82 -7.45
CA PRO A 219 -12.41 2.43 -7.83
C PRO A 219 -12.16 1.43 -6.69
N PHE A 220 -11.25 1.72 -5.75
CA PHE A 220 -10.99 0.87 -4.58
C PHE A 220 -12.22 0.79 -3.67
N LEU A 221 -12.91 1.91 -3.51
CA LEU A 221 -14.11 2.01 -2.67
C LEU A 221 -15.36 1.41 -3.33
N GLU A 222 -15.46 1.41 -4.66
CA GLU A 222 -16.65 0.92 -5.38
C GLU A 222 -16.58 -0.55 -5.79
N ARG A 223 -15.40 -0.99 -6.23
CA ARG A 223 -15.21 -2.31 -6.86
C ARG A 223 -14.21 -3.19 -6.13
N GLY A 224 -13.51 -2.63 -5.13
CA GLY A 224 -12.55 -3.36 -4.32
C GLY A 224 -13.22 -4.38 -3.41
N ASP A 225 -12.45 -5.40 -3.04
CA ASP A 225 -12.85 -6.33 -1.99
C ASP A 225 -12.75 -5.68 -0.59
N THR A 226 -12.94 -6.47 0.47
CA THR A 226 -12.93 -5.97 1.85
C THR A 226 -11.64 -5.22 2.21
N GLN A 227 -10.48 -5.76 1.84
CA GLN A 227 -9.19 -5.17 2.15
C GLN A 227 -8.96 -3.87 1.38
N HIS A 228 -9.31 -3.85 0.09
CA HIS A 228 -9.29 -2.63 -0.71
C HIS A 228 -10.18 -1.53 -0.10
N ARG A 229 -11.43 -1.86 0.25
CA ARG A 229 -12.38 -0.88 0.78
C ARG A 229 -11.94 -0.33 2.13
N LEU A 230 -11.48 -1.18 3.05
CA LEU A 230 -11.05 -0.74 4.38
C LEU A 230 -9.80 0.14 4.31
N THR A 231 -8.75 -0.29 3.59
CA THR A 231 -7.54 0.52 3.37
C THR A 231 -7.87 1.85 2.67
N ALA A 232 -8.67 1.81 1.60
CA ALA A 232 -9.03 3.01 0.86
C ALA A 232 -9.91 3.96 1.68
N MET A 233 -10.85 3.45 2.48
CA MET A 233 -11.71 4.27 3.33
C MET A 233 -10.89 4.98 4.41
N ALA A 234 -9.97 4.25 5.05
CA ALA A 234 -9.07 4.81 6.07
C ALA A 234 -8.23 5.97 5.51
N PHE A 235 -7.73 5.84 4.28
CA PHE A 235 -7.00 6.91 3.61
C PHE A 235 -7.94 8.07 3.21
N PHE A 236 -9.09 7.73 2.61
CA PHE A 236 -10.06 8.68 2.06
C PHE A 236 -10.58 9.66 3.12
N VAL A 237 -10.95 9.17 4.30
CA VAL A 237 -11.54 10.02 5.35
C VAL A 237 -10.56 11.07 5.88
N GLU A 238 -9.26 10.77 5.87
CA GLU A 238 -8.26 11.75 6.26
C GLU A 238 -8.10 12.83 5.19
N LEU A 239 -8.12 12.45 3.90
CA LEU A 239 -8.05 13.40 2.78
C LEU A 239 -9.23 14.39 2.72
N LEU A 240 -10.34 14.12 3.41
CA LEU A 240 -11.44 15.08 3.54
C LEU A 240 -11.01 16.37 4.28
N HIS A 241 -9.91 16.35 5.03
CA HIS A 241 -9.37 17.59 5.62
C HIS A 241 -8.74 18.53 4.57
N MET A 242 -8.48 18.05 3.35
CA MET A 242 -7.97 18.91 2.29
C MET A 242 -9.06 19.89 1.80
N PRO A 243 -8.76 21.17 1.52
CA PRO A 243 -9.72 22.22 1.10
C PRO A 243 -10.58 21.97 -0.15
N GLN A 244 -10.43 20.83 -0.74
CA GLN A 244 -10.18 20.65 -2.16
C GLN A 244 -10.87 19.30 -2.46
N ALA A 245 -10.91 18.39 -1.47
CA ALA A 245 -11.92 17.34 -1.32
C ALA A 245 -13.34 17.92 -1.27
N LYS A 246 -13.50 19.20 -0.89
CA LYS A 246 -14.75 19.95 -1.00
C LYS A 246 -15.34 19.94 -2.42
N ARG A 247 -14.48 19.84 -3.44
CA ARG A 247 -14.88 19.80 -4.87
C ARG A 247 -15.36 18.42 -5.34
N LEU A 248 -15.23 17.38 -4.52
CA LEU A 248 -15.72 16.05 -4.89
C LEU A 248 -17.24 16.07 -5.12
N PRO A 249 -17.76 15.38 -6.14
CA PRO A 249 -19.21 15.18 -6.28
C PRO A 249 -19.82 14.52 -5.04
N GLU A 250 -21.06 14.86 -4.69
CA GLU A 250 -21.76 14.35 -3.51
C GLU A 250 -21.83 12.81 -3.49
N LYS A 251 -21.96 12.20 -4.67
CA LYS A 251 -21.89 10.74 -4.88
C LYS A 251 -20.62 10.11 -4.27
N TYR A 252 -19.48 10.78 -4.41
CA TYR A 252 -18.17 10.27 -4.00
C TYR A 252 -17.74 10.74 -2.61
N SER A 253 -18.50 11.66 -1.99
CA SER A 253 -18.27 12.11 -0.61
C SER A 253 -19.42 11.70 0.31
N THR A 254 -20.51 12.47 0.35
CA THR A 254 -21.58 12.37 1.35
C THR A 254 -22.38 11.08 1.19
N ILE A 255 -22.87 10.80 -0.02
CA ILE A 255 -23.67 9.60 -0.30
C ILE A 255 -22.86 8.34 -0.02
N ARG A 256 -21.56 8.34 -0.35
CA ARG A 256 -20.68 7.20 -0.08
C ARG A 256 -20.54 6.93 1.41
N LEU A 257 -20.26 7.96 2.21
CA LEU A 257 -20.09 7.81 3.65
C LEU A 257 -21.41 7.41 4.32
N LEU A 258 -22.55 7.96 3.88
CA LEU A 258 -23.87 7.54 4.36
C LEU A 258 -24.14 6.06 4.06
N LYS A 259 -23.80 5.56 2.86
CA LYS A 259 -23.91 4.13 2.53
C LYS A 259 -23.02 3.25 3.40
N GLY A 260 -21.83 3.74 3.76
CA GLY A 260 -20.91 3.01 4.63
C GLY A 260 -21.37 2.90 6.09
N LEU A 261 -22.38 3.66 6.52
CA LEU A 261 -22.97 3.52 7.87
C LEU A 261 -23.72 2.19 8.06
N THR A 262 -24.12 1.52 6.98
CA THR A 262 -24.76 0.20 7.01
C THR A 262 -23.81 -0.94 6.65
N ASP A 263 -22.51 -0.68 6.57
CA ASP A 263 -21.52 -1.71 6.25
C ASP A 263 -21.44 -2.75 7.41
N PRO A 264 -21.30 -4.05 7.13
CA PRO A 264 -21.13 -5.07 8.16
C PRO A 264 -19.90 -4.83 9.05
N ASP A 265 -18.83 -4.25 8.51
CA ASP A 265 -17.60 -3.99 9.25
C ASP A 265 -17.75 -2.76 10.17
N PRO A 266 -17.62 -2.92 11.51
CA PRO A 266 -17.70 -1.79 12.45
C PRO A 266 -16.63 -0.72 12.20
N VAL A 267 -15.45 -1.10 11.70
CA VAL A 267 -14.37 -0.17 11.42
C VAL A 267 -14.74 0.73 10.24
N ILE A 268 -15.33 0.17 9.18
CA ILE A 268 -15.83 0.96 8.04
C ILE A 268 -16.91 1.93 8.51
N ARG A 269 -17.85 1.49 9.36
CA ARG A 269 -18.87 2.39 9.93
C ARG A 269 -18.26 3.54 10.71
N ALA A 270 -17.30 3.25 11.60
CA ALA A 270 -16.61 4.26 12.40
C ALA A 270 -15.84 5.26 11.52
N LEU A 271 -15.14 4.80 10.49
CA LEU A 271 -14.47 5.66 9.51
C LEU A 271 -15.48 6.54 8.76
N CYS A 272 -16.63 6.00 8.38
CA CYS A 272 -17.67 6.76 7.71
C CYS A 272 -18.26 7.86 8.60
N VAL A 273 -18.53 7.57 9.87
CA VAL A 273 -18.95 8.57 10.86
C VAL A 273 -17.89 9.67 10.98
N LYS A 274 -16.61 9.29 11.13
CA LYS A 274 -15.50 10.25 11.17
C LYS A 274 -15.49 11.15 9.93
N GLY A 275 -15.62 10.57 8.73
CA GLY A 275 -15.66 11.33 7.49
C GLY A 275 -16.85 12.29 7.40
N LEU A 276 -18.03 11.88 7.85
CA LEU A 276 -19.22 12.74 7.90
C LEU A 276 -19.03 13.92 8.85
N ILE A 277 -18.45 13.68 10.03
CA ILE A 277 -18.11 14.74 10.99
C ILE A 277 -17.13 15.73 10.37
N THR A 278 -16.07 15.26 9.72
CA THR A 278 -15.09 16.12 9.02
C THR A 278 -15.74 17.01 7.94
N MET A 279 -16.84 16.56 7.33
CA MET A 279 -17.55 17.32 6.30
C MET A 279 -18.70 18.19 6.82
N ALA A 280 -19.05 18.12 8.12
CA ALA A 280 -20.22 18.81 8.66
C ALA A 280 -20.21 20.32 8.35
N ASP A 281 -19.03 20.93 8.34
CA ASP A 281 -18.84 22.36 8.10
C ASP A 281 -18.68 22.74 6.62
N TRP A 282 -18.91 21.81 5.68
CA TRP A 282 -18.74 22.10 4.24
C TRP A 282 -19.92 22.91 3.69
N PRO A 283 -19.71 24.18 3.29
CA PRO A 283 -20.79 25.01 2.77
C PRO A 283 -21.34 24.41 1.46
N GLY A 284 -22.66 24.23 1.38
CA GLY A 284 -23.37 23.85 0.15
C GLY A 284 -23.57 22.35 -0.08
N LYS A 285 -22.86 21.44 0.60
CA LYS A 285 -23.10 19.98 0.46
C LYS A 285 -24.22 19.42 1.36
N VAL A 286 -24.59 20.15 2.41
CA VAL A 286 -25.64 19.73 3.35
C VAL A 286 -27.04 20.23 2.92
N LYS A 287 -27.11 21.18 1.96
CA LYS A 287 -28.37 21.81 1.53
C LYS A 287 -29.09 21.10 0.38
N SER A 288 -28.49 20.07 -0.23
CA SER A 288 -29.08 19.31 -1.35
C SER A 288 -29.74 17.98 -0.95
N SER A 289 -29.72 17.60 0.33
CA SER A 289 -30.37 16.38 0.82
C SER A 289 -31.66 16.72 1.59
N PRO A 290 -32.83 16.77 0.95
CA PRO A 290 -34.09 16.66 1.67
C PRO A 290 -34.31 15.20 2.10
N CYS A 291 -34.60 15.02 3.39
CA CYS A 291 -35.23 13.84 4.01
C CYS A 291 -34.34 12.61 4.31
N HIS A 292 -34.18 12.32 5.61
CA HIS A 292 -34.04 10.99 6.28
C HIS A 292 -32.80 10.65 7.12
N TYR A 293 -31.69 11.40 7.09
CA TYR A 293 -30.49 10.95 7.84
C TYR A 293 -30.15 11.73 9.13
N GLY A 294 -30.88 12.81 9.43
CA GLY A 294 -30.64 13.65 10.62
C GLY A 294 -30.78 12.93 11.97
N ASN A 295 -31.54 11.82 12.02
CA ASN A 295 -31.78 11.09 13.27
C ASN A 295 -30.71 10.03 13.59
N ASN A 296 -29.85 9.63 12.64
CA ASN A 296 -28.87 8.56 12.87
C ASN A 296 -27.53 9.04 13.44
N ILE A 297 -27.13 10.29 13.19
CA ILE A 297 -25.83 10.80 13.69
C ILE A 297 -25.85 10.93 15.23
N ASN A 298 -26.99 11.32 15.81
CA ASN A 298 -27.15 11.45 17.25
C ASN A 298 -27.40 10.11 17.96
N ALA A 299 -27.91 9.10 17.26
CA ALA A 299 -28.14 7.76 17.81
C ALA A 299 -26.87 6.90 17.83
N ILE A 300 -25.94 7.12 16.89
CA ILE A 300 -24.68 6.34 16.80
C ILE A 300 -23.61 6.91 17.76
N THR A 301 -23.63 8.21 18.06
CA THR A 301 -22.73 8.80 19.07
C THR A 301 -23.04 8.36 20.50
N SER A 302 -24.24 7.81 20.78
CA SER A 302 -24.59 7.26 22.08
C SER A 302 -24.15 5.80 22.32
N GLU A 303 -23.68 5.08 21.30
CA GLU A 303 -23.31 3.65 21.42
C GLU A 303 -21.80 3.38 21.45
N VAL A 304 -20.95 4.41 21.48
CA VAL A 304 -19.50 4.22 21.69
C VAL A 304 -19.21 4.22 23.20
N PRO A 305 -18.83 3.10 23.83
CA PRO A 305 -18.50 3.09 25.25
C PRO A 305 -17.29 4.00 25.50
N ALA A 306 -17.45 4.90 26.47
CA ALA A 306 -16.45 5.85 26.93
C ALA A 306 -15.23 5.16 27.58
N LYS A 307 -14.38 4.53 26.77
CA LYS A 307 -13.04 4.07 27.14
C LYS A 307 -12.05 4.21 25.98
N GLN A 308 -12.07 5.33 25.26
CA GLN A 308 -10.93 5.70 24.39
C GLN A 308 -10.78 7.22 24.17
N THR A 309 -11.15 8.02 25.16
CA THR A 309 -10.94 9.48 25.18
C THR A 309 -10.33 9.90 26.51
N ARG A 310 -9.07 9.52 26.73
CA ARG A 310 -8.19 10.23 27.66
C ARG A 310 -6.85 10.40 26.97
N GLY A 311 -6.55 11.63 26.56
CA GLY A 311 -5.28 11.98 25.93
C GLY A 311 -5.32 13.09 24.89
N VAL A 312 -6.30 14.01 24.92
CA VAL A 312 -6.19 15.27 24.16
C VAL A 312 -6.83 16.40 24.96
N SER A 313 -6.17 16.83 26.03
CA SER A 313 -6.52 18.08 26.71
C SER A 313 -5.37 18.60 27.59
N THR A 314 -4.17 18.76 27.03
CA THR A 314 -3.20 19.72 27.56
C THR A 314 -2.20 20.09 26.47
N LEU A 315 -2.34 21.29 25.89
CA LEU A 315 -1.28 22.18 25.38
C LEU A 315 -1.96 23.28 24.55
N ALA A 316 -2.62 24.18 25.26
CA ALA A 316 -2.92 25.53 24.81
C ALA A 316 -2.40 26.46 25.91
N SER A 317 -1.11 26.75 25.85
CA SER A 317 -0.40 27.89 26.44
C SER A 317 0.93 28.01 25.71
#